data_AF-A0A382T0E2-F1
#
_entry.id   AF-A0A382T0E2-F1
#
_cell.length_a   1.000
_cell.length_b   1.000
_cell.length_c   1.000
_cell.angle_alpha   90.00
_cell.angle_beta   90.00
_cell.angle_gamma   90.00
#
_symmetry.space_group_name_H-M   'P 1'
#
loop_
_entity.id
_entity.type
_entity.pdbx_description
1 polymer ?
#
loop_
_entity_poly.entity_id
_entity_poly.type
_entity_poly.pdbx_seq_one_letter_code
_entity_poly.pdbx_strand_id
1 'polypeptide(L)'
;MELSTSTQIMILILQTLGPFTVLITVYFLVTELREQNKVARANARQNIADSHQRLALAGLQKELVTIKVKLRNNEPLTDEEESMYITHFSAIVRARENQFYQNSIGMLDGEEWSSMVSSLKTLFNDEKNIEVWSFMAPTFAKNFVDFVDEKIKEREVYSKKKNS
;
A
#
# COMPACT_ATOMS: atom_id res chain seq x y z
N MET A 1 59.37 21.91 28.56
CA MET A 1 58.42 22.08 29.68
C MET A 1 57.61 20.80 29.74
N GLU A 2 57.90 19.91 30.68
CA GLU A 2 57.12 18.68 30.83
C GLU A 2 55.74 19.01 31.40
N LEU A 3 54.69 18.47 30.80
CA LEU A 3 53.32 18.62 31.28
C LEU A 3 53.19 17.95 32.66
N SER A 4 52.52 18.62 33.60
CA SER A 4 52.25 18.02 34.91
C SER A 4 51.43 16.73 34.75
N THR A 5 51.66 15.76 35.63
CA THR A 5 50.94 14.48 35.63
C THR A 5 49.41 14.68 35.64
N SER A 6 48.91 15.70 36.33
CA SER A 6 47.49 16.06 36.35
C SER A 6 46.97 16.48 34.97
N THR A 7 47.75 17.26 34.21
CA THR A 7 47.38 17.67 32.86
C THR A 7 47.39 16.49 31.89
N GLN A 8 48.33 15.55 32.04
CA GLN A 8 48.37 14.32 31.24
C GLN A 8 47.14 13.43 31.50
N ILE A 9 46.74 13.26 32.77
CA ILE A 9 45.54 12.50 33.15
C ILE A 9 44.28 13.14 32.54
N MET A 10 44.15 14.47 32.61
CA MET A 10 43.00 15.20 32.04
C MET A 10 42.90 15.03 30.52
N ILE A 11 44.02 15.09 29.80
CA ILE A 11 44.05 14.86 28.35
C ILE A 11 43.60 13.44 28.02
N LEU A 12 44.04 12.44 28.80
CA LEU A 12 43.66 11.04 28.59
C LEU A 12 42.14 10.83 28.79
N ILE A 13 41.55 11.47 29.80
CA ILE A 13 40.10 11.46 30.05
C ILE A 13 39.33 12.10 28.89
N LEU A 14 39.79 13.25 28.38
CA LEU A 14 39.14 13.93 27.25
C LEU A 14 39.25 13.14 25.93
N GLN A 15 40.42 12.53 25.69
CA GLN A 15 40.65 11.69 24.51
C GLN A 15 39.81 10.42 24.52
N THR A 16 39.46 9.89 25.69
CA THR A 16 38.60 8.72 25.81
C THR A 16 37.12 9.09 25.74
N LEU A 17 36.71 10.24 26.32
CA LEU A 17 35.32 10.72 26.28
C LEU A 17 34.79 10.93 24.85
N GLY A 18 35.60 11.53 23.96
CA GLY A 18 35.17 11.82 22.58
C GLY A 18 34.65 10.60 21.83
N PRO A 19 35.44 9.50 21.71
CA PRO A 19 34.99 8.25 21.12
C PRO A 19 33.73 7.66 21.78
N PHE A 20 33.62 7.72 23.12
CA PHE A 20 32.42 7.24 23.82
C PHE A 20 31.18 8.05 23.46
N THR A 21 31.28 9.39 23.38
CA THR A 21 30.16 10.24 22.95
C THR A 21 29.71 9.89 21.54
N VAL A 22 30.65 9.68 20.60
CA VAL A 22 30.31 9.28 19.22
C VAL A 22 29.56 7.95 19.21
N LEU A 23 30.02 6.95 19.97
CA LEU A 23 29.34 5.65 20.06
C LEU A 23 27.91 5.77 20.62
N ILE A 24 27.73 6.59 21.65
CA ILE A 24 26.41 6.87 22.23
C ILE A 24 25.50 7.53 21.20
N THR A 25 25.98 8.55 20.48
CA THR A 25 25.20 9.23 19.44
C THR A 25 24.79 8.27 18.32
N VAL A 26 25.70 7.42 17.84
CA VAL A 26 25.40 6.41 16.82
C VAL A 26 24.34 5.42 17.33
N TYR A 27 24.45 4.99 18.59
CA TYR A 27 23.45 4.10 19.20
C TYR A 27 22.05 4.74 19.26
N PHE A 28 21.96 5.99 19.69
CA PHE A 28 20.69 6.73 19.71
C PHE A 28 20.12 6.89 18.30
N LEU A 29 20.94 7.26 17.32
CA LEU A 29 20.52 7.40 15.93
C LEU A 29 19.96 6.09 15.37
N VAL A 30 20.64 4.97 15.59
CA VAL A 30 20.17 3.66 15.14
C VAL A 30 18.83 3.29 15.80
N THR A 31 18.68 3.60 17.08
CA THR A 31 17.43 3.34 17.81
C THR A 31 16.29 4.21 17.28
N GLU A 32 16.54 5.49 17.06
CA GLU A 32 15.56 6.43 16.51
C GLU A 32 15.12 6.01 15.10
N LEU A 33 16.07 5.62 14.23
CA LEU A 33 15.75 5.11 12.89
C LEU A 33 14.87 3.85 12.93
N ARG A 34 15.07 2.97 13.92
CA ARG A 34 14.23 1.78 14.10
C ARG A 34 12.81 2.15 14.52
N GLU A 35 12.65 3.07 15.48
CA GLU A 35 11.34 3.53 15.92
C GLU A 35 10.61 4.32 14.83
N GLN A 36 11.32 5.19 14.10
CA GLN A 36 10.76 5.92 12.96
C GLN A 36 10.25 4.96 11.88
N ASN A 37 11.00 3.89 11.56
CA ASN A 37 10.54 2.86 10.61
C ASN A 37 9.28 2.14 11.11
N LYS A 38 9.22 1.82 12.40
CA LYS A 38 8.04 1.19 13.02
C LYS A 38 6.82 2.10 12.93
N VAL A 39 6.98 3.39 13.25
CA VAL A 39 5.93 4.40 13.14
C VAL A 39 5.50 4.61 11.69
N ALA A 40 6.44 4.67 10.75
CA ALA A 40 6.13 4.80 9.32
C ALA A 40 5.27 3.64 8.80
N ARG A 41 5.60 2.39 9.17
CA ARG A 41 4.79 1.20 8.86
C ARG A 41 3.40 1.26 9.50
N ALA A 42 3.31 1.68 10.76
CA ALA A 42 2.02 1.83 11.43
C ALA A 42 1.13 2.89 10.74
N ASN A 43 1.71 4.02 10.34
CA ASN A 43 1.00 5.06 9.58
C ASN A 43 0.56 4.58 8.20
N ALA A 44 1.40 3.81 7.50
CA ALA A 44 1.03 3.18 6.23
C ALA A 44 -0.20 2.27 6.39
N ARG A 45 -0.20 1.40 7.41
CA ARG A 45 -1.34 0.54 7.76
C ARG A 45 -2.59 1.35 8.11
N GLN A 46 -2.45 2.40 8.91
CA GLN A 46 -3.56 3.27 9.28
C GLN A 46 -4.16 3.97 8.05
N ASN A 47 -3.32 4.49 7.16
CA ASN A 47 -3.78 5.14 5.92
C ASN A 47 -4.51 4.16 4.99
N ILE A 48 -4.03 2.92 4.90
CA ILE A 48 -4.72 1.85 4.16
C ILE A 48 -6.08 1.55 4.79
N ALA A 49 -6.14 1.39 6.12
CA ALA A 49 -7.37 1.11 6.84
C ALA A 49 -8.40 2.24 6.66
N ASP A 50 -7.96 3.49 6.79
CA ASP A 50 -8.81 4.68 6.63
C ASP A 50 -9.32 4.82 5.18
N SER A 51 -8.46 4.57 4.19
CA SER A 51 -8.87 4.51 2.78
C SER A 51 -9.90 3.40 2.54
N HIS A 52 -9.71 2.22 3.13
CA HIS A 52 -10.68 1.12 3.03
C HIS A 52 -12.02 1.48 3.66
N GLN A 53 -12.01 2.06 4.86
CA GLN A 53 -13.22 2.49 5.54
C GLN A 53 -13.98 3.53 4.72
N ARG A 54 -13.29 4.55 4.20
CA ARG A 54 -13.91 5.58 3.35
C ARG A 54 -14.53 4.99 2.09
N LEU A 55 -13.82 4.10 1.39
CA LEU A 55 -14.33 3.42 0.20
C LEU A 55 -15.50 2.49 0.52
N ALA A 56 -15.47 1.80 1.65
CA ALA A 56 -16.57 0.95 2.10
C ALA A 56 -17.81 1.78 2.41
N LEU A 57 -17.67 2.88 3.15
CA LEU A 57 -18.76 3.80 3.47
C LEU A 57 -19.36 4.45 2.21
N ALA A 58 -18.51 4.88 1.26
CA ALA A 58 -18.98 5.37 -0.03
C ALA A 58 -19.76 4.27 -0.77
N GLY A 59 -19.25 3.03 -0.76
CA GLY A 59 -19.90 1.89 -1.38
C GLY A 59 -21.22 1.42 -0.74
N LEU A 60 -21.58 1.94 0.44
CA LEU A 60 -22.85 1.71 1.14
C LEU A 60 -23.91 2.77 0.84
N GLN A 61 -23.58 3.82 0.07
CA GLN A 61 -24.56 4.79 -0.39
C GLN A 61 -25.64 4.09 -1.22
N LYS A 62 -26.90 4.50 -1.04
CA LYS A 62 -28.09 3.81 -1.57
C LYS A 62 -28.00 3.63 -3.09
N GLU A 63 -27.50 4.64 -3.79
CA GLU A 63 -27.32 4.68 -5.23
C GLU A 63 -26.32 3.61 -5.68
N LEU A 64 -25.13 3.56 -5.05
CA LEU A 64 -24.10 2.56 -5.36
C LEU A 64 -24.53 1.13 -4.98
N VAL A 65 -25.28 0.97 -3.89
CA VAL A 65 -25.87 -0.32 -3.53
C VAL A 65 -26.87 -0.77 -4.60
N THR A 66 -27.73 0.14 -5.08
CA THR A 66 -28.71 -0.14 -6.14
C THR A 66 -28.00 -0.55 -7.43
N ILE A 67 -26.96 0.18 -7.82
CA ILE A 67 -26.12 -0.13 -8.99
C ILE A 67 -25.51 -1.54 -8.86
N LYS A 68 -24.92 -1.87 -7.69
CA LYS A 68 -24.34 -3.19 -7.44
C LYS A 68 -25.37 -4.32 -7.51
N VAL A 69 -26.61 -4.08 -7.06
CA VAL A 69 -27.70 -5.05 -7.16
C VAL A 69 -28.11 -5.24 -8.62
N LYS A 70 -28.24 -4.16 -9.40
CA LYS A 70 -28.53 -4.22 -10.85
C LYS A 70 -27.48 -5.03 -11.59
N LEU A 71 -26.19 -4.73 -11.38
CA LEU A 71 -25.08 -5.47 -11.98
C LEU A 71 -25.14 -6.97 -11.66
N ARG A 72 -25.42 -7.33 -10.39
CA ARG A 72 -25.58 -8.74 -9.98
C ARG A 72 -26.77 -9.43 -10.67
N ASN A 73 -27.82 -8.69 -11.00
CA ASN A 73 -28.99 -9.19 -11.69
C ASN A 73 -28.87 -9.12 -13.22
N ASN A 74 -27.74 -8.66 -13.76
CA ASN A 74 -27.54 -8.37 -15.19
C ASN A 74 -28.54 -7.32 -15.75
N GLU A 75 -28.96 -6.38 -14.92
CA GLU A 75 -29.81 -5.27 -15.34
C GLU A 75 -28.93 -4.13 -15.91
N PRO A 76 -29.36 -3.47 -17.00
CA PRO A 76 -28.62 -2.35 -17.56
C PRO A 76 -28.59 -1.16 -16.60
N LEU A 77 -27.47 -0.44 -16.59
CA LEU A 77 -27.31 0.82 -15.87
C LEU A 77 -27.69 2.00 -16.77
N THR A 78 -28.16 3.10 -16.18
CA THR A 78 -28.24 4.39 -16.88
C THR A 78 -26.84 5.02 -17.01
N ASP A 79 -26.69 6.02 -17.89
CA ASP A 79 -25.43 6.75 -18.06
C ASP A 79 -24.93 7.38 -16.75
N GLU A 80 -25.84 7.89 -15.91
CA GLU A 80 -25.48 8.43 -14.60
C GLU A 80 -25.01 7.34 -13.64
N GLU A 81 -25.71 6.20 -13.61
CA GLU A 81 -25.34 5.04 -12.79
C GLU A 81 -23.98 4.47 -13.20
N GLU A 82 -23.72 4.41 -14.50
CA GLU A 82 -22.44 3.99 -15.07
C GLU A 82 -21.30 4.94 -14.68
N SER A 83 -21.51 6.25 -14.80
CA SER A 83 -20.52 7.27 -14.39
C SER A 83 -20.22 7.21 -12.89
N MET A 84 -21.24 7.00 -12.06
CA MET A 84 -21.08 6.79 -10.62
C MET A 84 -20.27 5.53 -10.32
N TYR A 85 -20.57 4.42 -10.99
CA TYR A 85 -19.85 3.16 -10.82
C TYR A 85 -18.38 3.29 -11.24
N ILE A 86 -18.13 3.85 -12.42
CA ILE A 86 -16.78 4.14 -12.95
C ILE A 86 -15.99 4.95 -11.94
N THR A 87 -16.57 6.03 -11.41
CA THR A 87 -15.91 6.90 -10.45
C THR A 87 -15.57 6.15 -9.16
N HIS A 88 -16.51 5.37 -8.62
CA HIS A 88 -16.30 4.59 -7.41
C HIS A 88 -15.24 3.52 -7.60
N PHE A 89 -15.32 2.73 -8.69
CA PHE A 89 -14.33 1.71 -9.01
C PHE A 89 -12.94 2.33 -9.23
N SER A 90 -12.88 3.48 -9.89
CA SER A 90 -11.64 4.21 -10.08
C SER A 90 -10.96 4.57 -8.76
N ALA A 91 -11.74 5.02 -7.78
CA ALA A 91 -11.23 5.31 -6.44
C ALA A 91 -10.71 4.05 -5.73
N ILE A 92 -11.36 2.89 -5.91
CA ILE A 92 -10.89 1.62 -5.38
C ILE A 92 -9.53 1.25 -5.98
N VAL A 93 -9.40 1.31 -7.31
CA VAL A 93 -8.16 0.94 -8.00
C VAL A 93 -7.02 1.92 -7.66
N ARG A 94 -7.30 3.22 -7.48
CA ARG A 94 -6.32 4.20 -6.98
C ARG A 94 -5.83 3.86 -5.57
N ALA A 95 -6.71 3.40 -4.69
CA ALA A 95 -6.29 2.92 -3.38
C ALA A 95 -5.41 1.66 -3.49
N ARG A 96 -5.66 0.78 -4.47
CA ARG A 96 -4.82 -0.39 -4.76
C ARG A 96 -3.45 -0.01 -5.33
N GLU A 97 -3.37 1.03 -6.17
CA GLU A 97 -2.10 1.59 -6.67
C GLU A 97 -1.22 2.09 -5.50
N ASN A 98 -1.82 2.81 -4.55
CA ASN A 98 -1.13 3.26 -3.34
C ASN A 98 -0.62 2.07 -2.49
N GLN A 99 -1.43 1.01 -2.34
CA GLN A 99 -1.00 -0.20 -1.63
C GLN A 99 0.17 -0.90 -2.33
N PHE A 100 0.13 -1.01 -3.66
CA PHE A 100 1.21 -1.57 -4.45
C PHE A 100 2.51 -0.77 -4.26
N TYR A 101 2.43 0.56 -4.24
CA TYR A 101 3.58 1.41 -3.95
C TYR A 101 4.10 1.21 -2.53
N GLN A 102 3.24 1.13 -1.52
CA GLN A 102 3.65 0.88 -0.13
C GLN A 102 4.34 -0.48 0.04
N ASN A 103 3.91 -1.51 -0.70
CA ASN A 103 4.59 -2.79 -0.73
C ASN A 103 5.99 -2.68 -1.35
N SER A 104 6.16 -1.95 -2.46
CA SER A 104 7.43 -1.85 -3.17
C SER A 104 8.54 -1.19 -2.34
N ILE A 105 8.17 -0.36 -1.35
CA ILE A 105 9.08 0.27 -0.39
C ILE A 105 9.17 -0.46 0.96
N GLY A 106 8.60 -1.67 1.08
CA GLY A 106 8.72 -2.52 2.27
C GLY A 106 7.90 -2.08 3.49
N MET A 107 6.78 -1.38 3.27
CA MET A 107 5.87 -0.97 4.35
C MET A 107 4.84 -2.04 4.71
N LEU A 108 4.57 -2.97 3.79
CA LEU A 108 3.66 -4.09 4.00
C LEU A 108 4.45 -5.37 4.23
N ASP A 109 3.96 -6.22 5.14
CA ASP A 109 4.49 -7.57 5.28
C ASP A 109 3.92 -8.51 4.19
N GLY A 110 4.54 -9.68 4.02
CA GLY A 110 4.19 -10.60 2.94
C GLY A 110 2.77 -11.17 3.05
N GLU A 111 2.26 -11.34 4.27
CA GLU A 111 0.92 -11.87 4.51
C GLU A 111 -0.15 -10.82 4.20
N GLU A 112 0.06 -9.59 4.69
CA GLU A 112 -0.76 -8.41 4.37
C GLU A 112 -0.83 -8.18 2.86
N TRP A 113 0.34 -8.18 2.20
CA TRP A 113 0.41 -8.04 0.77
C TRP A 113 -0.35 -9.15 0.05
N SER A 114 -0.13 -10.41 0.41
CA SER A 114 -0.82 -11.55 -0.22
C SER A 114 -2.35 -11.48 -0.09
N SER A 115 -2.84 -10.99 1.05
CA SER A 115 -4.26 -10.77 1.30
C SER A 115 -4.82 -9.64 0.42
N MET A 116 -4.06 -8.56 0.25
CA MET A 116 -4.43 -7.45 -0.65
C MET A 116 -4.45 -7.88 -2.12
N VAL A 117 -3.46 -8.66 -2.57
CA VAL A 117 -3.44 -9.23 -3.92
C VAL A 117 -4.64 -10.15 -4.15
N SER A 118 -4.99 -10.97 -3.16
CA SER A 118 -6.17 -11.84 -3.24
C SER A 118 -7.46 -11.02 -3.36
N SER A 119 -7.63 -9.96 -2.55
CA SER A 119 -8.77 -9.04 -2.68
C SER A 119 -8.82 -8.37 -4.05
N LEU A 120 -7.67 -7.93 -4.58
CA LEU A 120 -7.59 -7.33 -5.92
C LEU A 120 -8.09 -8.30 -6.99
N LYS A 121 -7.65 -9.56 -6.96
CA LYS A 121 -8.11 -10.60 -7.90
C LYS A 121 -9.63 -10.79 -7.85
N THR A 122 -10.24 -10.71 -6.66
CA THR A 122 -11.70 -10.84 -6.52
C THR A 122 -12.47 -9.67 -7.13
N LEU A 123 -11.90 -8.46 -7.15
CA LEU A 123 -12.54 -7.31 -7.80
C LEU A 123 -12.68 -7.53 -9.30
N PHE A 124 -11.65 -8.08 -9.94
CA PHE A 124 -11.65 -8.40 -11.37
C PHE A 124 -12.38 -9.70 -11.72
N ASN A 125 -13.23 -10.21 -10.81
CA ASN A 125 -14.14 -11.29 -11.16
C ASN A 125 -15.36 -10.83 -11.96
N ASP A 126 -15.74 -9.58 -11.79
CA ASP A 126 -16.85 -8.93 -12.47
C ASP A 126 -16.41 -8.42 -13.84
N GLU A 127 -17.15 -8.77 -14.90
CA GLU A 127 -16.86 -8.32 -16.27
C GLU A 127 -16.91 -6.80 -16.39
N LYS A 128 -17.80 -6.14 -15.65
CA LYS A 128 -17.88 -4.68 -15.65
C LYS A 128 -16.61 -4.05 -15.10
N ASN A 129 -15.97 -4.66 -14.10
CA ASN A 129 -14.70 -4.17 -13.56
C ASN A 129 -13.54 -4.32 -14.55
N ILE A 130 -13.55 -5.37 -15.38
CA ILE A 130 -12.55 -5.57 -16.44
C ILE A 130 -12.76 -4.53 -17.56
N GLU A 131 -14.00 -4.32 -17.97
CA GLU A 131 -14.37 -3.28 -18.94
C GLU A 131 -13.89 -1.92 -18.45
N VAL A 132 -14.19 -1.59 -17.19
CA VAL A 132 -13.81 -0.32 -16.58
C VAL A 132 -12.28 -0.18 -16.49
N TRP A 133 -11.58 -1.27 -16.15
CA TRP A 133 -10.12 -1.28 -16.14
C TRP A 133 -9.51 -0.99 -17.50
N SER A 134 -10.06 -1.56 -18.57
CA SER A 134 -9.50 -1.43 -19.91
C SER A 134 -9.39 0.02 -20.39
N PHE A 135 -10.35 0.88 -20.01
CA PHE A 135 -10.30 2.30 -20.37
C PHE A 135 -9.42 3.11 -19.42
N MET A 136 -9.35 2.74 -18.14
CA MET A 136 -8.68 3.55 -17.13
C MET A 136 -7.20 3.22 -16.96
N ALA A 137 -6.78 1.99 -17.31
CA ALA A 137 -5.41 1.50 -17.15
C ALA A 137 -4.33 2.45 -17.70
N PRO A 138 -4.51 3.14 -18.86
CA PRO A 138 -3.54 4.11 -19.36
C PRO A 138 -3.25 5.30 -18.42
N THR A 139 -4.09 5.54 -17.41
CA THR A 139 -3.93 6.65 -16.44
C THR A 139 -3.10 6.27 -15.21
N PHE A 140 -2.61 5.03 -15.14
CA PHE A 140 -1.83 4.49 -14.02
C PHE A 140 -0.36 4.32 -14.40
N ALA A 141 0.49 4.17 -13.39
CA ALA A 141 1.89 3.85 -13.62
C ALA A 141 2.04 2.47 -14.30
N LYS A 142 2.94 2.38 -15.29
CA LYS A 142 3.11 1.16 -16.11
C LYS A 142 3.37 -0.10 -15.28
N ASN A 143 4.21 -0.01 -14.25
CA ASN A 143 4.51 -1.13 -13.36
C ASN A 143 3.29 -1.64 -12.60
N PHE A 144 2.38 -0.75 -12.21
CA PHE A 144 1.12 -1.13 -11.59
C PHE A 144 0.17 -1.76 -12.62
N VAL A 145 0.09 -1.20 -13.83
CA VAL A 145 -0.70 -1.79 -14.93
C VAL A 145 -0.23 -3.20 -15.25
N ASP A 146 1.08 -3.40 -15.47
CA ASP A 146 1.67 -4.70 -15.75
C ASP A 146 1.32 -5.71 -14.63
N PHE A 147 1.39 -5.29 -13.37
CA PHE A 147 1.03 -6.09 -12.21
C PHE A 147 -0.47 -6.48 -12.21
N VAL A 148 -1.38 -5.53 -12.42
CA VAL A 148 -2.82 -5.81 -12.45
C VAL A 148 -3.16 -6.75 -13.62
N ASP A 149 -2.62 -6.50 -14.80
CA ASP A 149 -2.86 -7.31 -15.99
C ASP A 149 -2.35 -8.75 -15.82
N GLU A 150 -1.21 -8.93 -15.15
CA GLU A 150 -0.71 -10.25 -14.76
C GLU A 150 -1.73 -10.98 -13.87
N LYS A 151 -2.28 -10.31 -12.86
CA LYS A 151 -3.27 -10.92 -11.94
C LYS A 151 -4.61 -11.20 -12.61
N ILE A 152 -5.02 -10.39 -13.59
CA ILE A 152 -6.18 -10.69 -14.44
C ILE A 152 -5.91 -11.93 -15.29
N LYS A 153 -4.74 -12.06 -15.92
CA LYS A 153 -4.39 -13.25 -16.73
C LYS A 153 -4.29 -14.52 -15.90
N GLU A 154 -3.69 -14.45 -14.71
CA GLU A 154 -3.62 -15.60 -13.79
C GLU A 154 -5.03 -16.17 -13.51
N ARG A 155 -6.03 -15.31 -13.30
CA ARG A 155 -7.43 -15.71 -13.11
C ARG A 155 -7.95 -16.56 -14.26
N GLU A 156 -7.73 -16.12 -15.50
CA GLU A 156 -8.23 -16.82 -16.70
C GLU A 156 -7.68 -18.24 -16.81
N VAL A 157 -6.42 -18.43 -16.44
CA VAL A 157 -5.76 -19.75 -16.45
C VAL A 157 -6.35 -20.68 -15.38
N TYR A 158 -6.62 -20.17 -14.17
CA TYR A 158 -7.25 -20.95 -13.10
C TYR A 158 -8.71 -21.30 -13.39
N SER A 159 -9.47 -20.38 -13.99
CA SER A 159 -10.87 -20.64 -14.40
C SER A 159 -10.95 -21.74 -15.47
N LYS A 160 -10.06 -21.72 -16.47
CA LYS A 160 -9.99 -22.76 -17.51
C LYS A 160 -9.62 -24.14 -16.97
N LYS A 161 -8.72 -24.23 -15.97
CA LYS A 161 -8.34 -25.51 -15.32
C LYS A 161 -9.44 -26.13 -14.46
N LYS A 162 -10.39 -25.33 -13.95
CA LYS A 162 -11.50 -25.83 -13.12
C LYS A 162 -12.66 -26.38 -13.96
N ASN A 163 -12.75 -25.96 -15.22
CA ASN A 163 -13.82 -26.33 -16.16
C ASN A 163 -13.36 -27.37 -17.20
N SER A 164 -12.17 -27.96 -17.03
CA SER A 164 -11.64 -29.10 -17.80
C SER A 164 -11.53 -30.32 -16.90
#